data_AF-A0A6I0ESF0-F1
#
_entry.id   AF-A0A6I0ESF0-F1
#
_cell.length_a   1.000
_cell.length_b   1.000
_cell.length_c   1.000
_cell.angle_alpha   90.00
_cell.angle_beta   90.00
_cell.angle_gamma   90.00
#
_symmetry.space_group_name_H-M   'P 1'
#
loop_
_entity.id
_entity.type
_entity.pdbx_description
1 polymer ?
#
loop_
_entity_poly.entity_id
_entity_poly.type
_entity_poly.pdbx_seq_one_letter_code
_entity_poly.pdbx_strand_id
1 'polypeptide(L)'
;MCTAQQYSGELQLILKQLKGRNHRLVHDTQDIAQYLKANRNEKELSELLMEMAEALKKAEDLAKQAITLVEEKEVQEQAQSSPTITVFS
;
A
#
# COMPACT_ATOMS: atom_id res chain seq x y z
N MET A 1 -1.56 16.12 -20.00
CA MET A 1 -0.37 15.24 -20.06
C MET A 1 0.14 15.09 -18.63
N CYS A 2 0.33 13.86 -18.14
CA CYS A 2 0.89 13.63 -16.81
C CYS A 2 2.41 13.85 -16.89
N THR A 3 2.94 14.87 -16.21
CA THR A 3 4.41 15.05 -16.13
C THR A 3 4.98 14.00 -15.18
N ALA A 4 6.27 13.62 -15.32
CA ALA A 4 6.89 12.58 -14.49
C ALA A 4 6.77 12.85 -12.98
N GLN A 5 6.89 14.12 -12.56
CA GLN A 5 6.71 14.55 -11.16
C GLN A 5 5.25 14.46 -10.68
N GLN A 6 4.28 14.81 -11.52
CA GLN A 6 2.86 14.66 -11.17
C GLN A 6 2.45 13.19 -11.10
N TYR A 7 2.98 12.37 -12.02
CA TYR A 7 2.71 10.93 -12.08
C TYR A 7 3.26 10.17 -10.85
N SER A 8 4.49 10.42 -10.41
CA SER A 8 5.03 9.72 -9.24
C SER A 8 4.33 10.14 -7.94
N GLY A 9 4.01 11.42 -7.79
CA GLY A 9 3.27 11.93 -6.62
C GLY A 9 1.84 11.36 -6.51
N GLU A 10 1.09 11.33 -7.62
CA GLU A 10 -0.25 10.73 -7.65
C GLU A 10 -0.19 9.22 -7.39
N LEU A 11 0.78 8.52 -7.97
CA LEU A 11 0.98 7.09 -7.73
C LEU A 11 1.31 6.80 -6.26
N GLN A 12 2.22 7.55 -5.64
CA GLN A 12 2.53 7.41 -4.21
C GLN A 12 1.29 7.63 -3.33
N LEU A 13 0.47 8.64 -3.66
CA LEU A 13 -0.73 8.94 -2.91
C LEU A 13 -1.74 7.79 -2.99
N ILE A 14 -1.97 7.24 -4.18
CA ILE A 14 -2.84 6.07 -4.39
C ILE A 14 -2.32 4.88 -3.58
N LEU A 15 -1.03 4.57 -3.67
CA LEU A 15 -0.44 3.42 -2.96
C LEU A 15 -0.52 3.57 -1.45
N LYS A 16 -0.26 4.78 -0.90
CA LYS A 16 -0.40 5.08 0.54
C LYS A 16 -1.85 4.92 1.00
N GLN A 17 -2.81 5.37 0.20
CA GLN A 17 -4.24 5.17 0.49
C GLN A 17 -4.64 3.69 0.46
N LEU A 18 -4.20 2.94 -0.55
CA LEU A 18 -4.48 1.50 -0.66
C LEU A 18 -3.94 0.74 0.55
N LYS A 19 -2.68 0.97 0.92
CA LYS A 19 -2.07 0.38 2.11
C LYS A 19 -2.88 0.67 3.36
N GLY A 20 -3.17 1.95 3.63
CA GLY A 20 -3.89 2.35 4.85
C GLY A 20 -5.32 1.81 4.92
N ARG A 21 -6.05 1.83 3.80
CA ARG A 21 -7.42 1.30 3.74
C ARG A 21 -7.45 -0.21 3.91
N ASN A 22 -6.56 -0.94 3.23
CA ASN A 22 -6.45 -2.39 3.37
C ASN A 22 -6.11 -2.77 4.81
N HIS A 23 -5.12 -2.11 5.42
CA HIS A 23 -4.74 -2.34 6.81
C HIS A 23 -5.93 -2.26 7.77
N ARG A 24 -6.72 -1.18 7.65
CA ARG A 24 -7.93 -1.00 8.46
C ARG A 24 -8.96 -2.09 8.20
N LEU A 25 -9.24 -2.38 6.92
CA LEU A 25 -10.22 -3.39 6.54
C LEU A 25 -9.83 -4.80 7.01
N VAL A 26 -8.54 -5.14 7.04
CA VAL A 26 -8.06 -6.41 7.62
C VAL A 26 -8.49 -6.52 9.08
N HIS A 27 -8.18 -5.51 9.89
CA HIS A 27 -8.51 -5.51 11.32
C HIS A 27 -10.02 -5.53 11.57
N ASP A 28 -10.76 -4.62 10.92
CA ASP A 28 -12.22 -4.55 11.05
C ASP A 28 -12.88 -5.89 10.67
N THR A 29 -12.40 -6.54 9.60
CA THR A 29 -12.92 -7.84 9.13
C THR A 29 -12.59 -8.98 10.09
N GLN A 30 -11.37 -9.01 10.64
CA GLN A 30 -10.96 -10.01 11.63
C GLN A 30 -11.78 -9.92 12.92
N ASP A 31 -12.02 -8.70 13.41
CA ASP A 31 -12.81 -8.47 14.63
C ASP A 31 -14.26 -8.95 14.44
N ILE A 32 -14.86 -8.65 13.28
CA ILE A 32 -16.22 -9.12 12.95
C ILE A 32 -16.24 -10.66 12.83
N ALA A 33 -15.26 -11.26 12.16
CA ALA A 33 -15.17 -12.72 12.03
C ALA A 33 -15.09 -13.41 13.39
N GLN A 34 -14.22 -12.91 14.29
CA GLN A 34 -14.10 -13.41 15.65
C GLN A 34 -15.41 -13.28 16.43
N TYR A 35 -16.10 -12.13 16.31
CA TYR A 35 -17.40 -11.92 16.94
C TYR A 35 -18.44 -12.91 16.44
N LEU A 36 -18.55 -13.16 15.13
CA LEU A 36 -19.51 -14.10 14.55
C LEU A 36 -19.26 -15.52 15.01
N LYS A 37 -17.99 -15.95 15.05
CA LYS A 37 -17.59 -17.26 15.52
C LYS A 37 -17.92 -17.46 17.00
N ALA A 38 -17.68 -16.46 17.83
CA ALA A 38 -17.87 -16.54 19.27
C ALA A 38 -19.34 -16.39 19.71
N ASN A 39 -20.10 -15.48 19.09
CA ASN A 39 -21.41 -15.05 19.61
C ASN A 39 -22.60 -15.55 18.79
N ARG A 40 -22.41 -15.90 17.52
CA ARG A 40 -23.50 -16.29 16.62
C ARG A 40 -23.41 -17.73 16.10
N ASN A 41 -22.30 -18.43 16.37
CA ASN A 41 -22.01 -19.77 15.85
C ASN A 41 -22.07 -19.82 14.30
N GLU A 42 -21.89 -18.68 13.64
CA GLU A 42 -21.86 -18.53 12.18
C GLU A 42 -20.45 -18.84 11.65
N LYS A 43 -20.04 -20.11 11.76
CA LYS A 43 -18.67 -20.54 11.44
C LYS A 43 -18.31 -20.32 9.98
N GLU A 44 -19.18 -20.70 9.05
CA GLU A 44 -18.95 -20.56 7.61
C GLU A 44 -18.75 -19.09 7.22
N LEU A 45 -19.59 -18.17 7.73
CA LEU A 45 -19.45 -16.75 7.46
C LEU A 45 -18.17 -16.18 8.08
N SER A 46 -17.83 -16.60 9.30
CA SER A 46 -16.55 -16.23 9.92
C SER A 46 -15.34 -16.69 9.10
N GLU A 47 -15.38 -17.90 8.54
CA GLU A 47 -14.29 -18.44 7.73
C GLU A 47 -14.12 -17.64 6.44
N LEU A 48 -15.22 -17.34 5.74
CA LEU A 48 -15.20 -16.47 4.55
C LEU A 48 -14.63 -15.08 4.85
N LEU A 49 -15.01 -14.47 5.97
CA LEU A 49 -14.45 -13.17 6.38
C LEU A 49 -12.95 -13.27 6.69
N MET A 50 -12.49 -14.36 7.29
CA MET A 50 -11.06 -14.57 7.53
C MET A 50 -10.27 -14.72 6.23
N GLU A 51 -10.81 -15.45 5.24
CA GLU A 51 -10.20 -15.55 3.90
C GLU A 51 -10.13 -14.18 3.20
N MET A 52 -11.20 -13.37 3.31
CA MET A 52 -11.21 -12.00 2.80
C MET A 52 -10.16 -11.13 3.50
N ALA A 53 -10.01 -11.25 4.82
CA ALA A 53 -8.98 -10.54 5.58
C ALA A 53 -7.56 -10.95 5.13
N GLU A 54 -7.33 -12.22 4.79
CA GLU A 54 -6.05 -12.67 4.24
C GLU A 54 -5.78 -12.05 2.86
N ALA A 55 -6.79 -11.98 1.99
CA ALA A 55 -6.67 -11.32 0.69
C ALA A 55 -6.37 -9.82 0.82
N LEU A 56 -7.03 -9.13 1.77
CA LEU A 56 -6.76 -7.72 2.07
C LEU A 56 -5.34 -7.51 2.60
N LYS A 57 -4.85 -8.42 3.45
CA LYS A 57 -3.46 -8.38 3.95
C LYS A 57 -2.45 -8.55 2.82
N LYS A 58 -2.67 -9.49 1.90
CA LYS A 58 -1.84 -9.64 0.69
C LYS A 58 -1.84 -8.36 -0.14
N ALA A 59 -2.99 -7.70 -0.29
CA ALA A 59 -3.09 -6.43 -1.00
C ALA A 59 -2.35 -5.28 -0.27
N GLU A 60 -2.37 -5.24 1.08
CA GLU A 60 -1.56 -4.32 1.88
C GLU A 60 -0.06 -4.54 1.66
N ASP A 61 0.39 -5.79 1.71
CA ASP A 61 1.80 -6.16 1.52
C ASP A 61 2.29 -5.77 0.12
N LEU A 62 1.48 -5.99 -0.91
CA LEU A 62 1.77 -5.56 -2.28
C LEU A 62 1.85 -4.03 -2.39
N ALA A 63 0.92 -3.31 -1.75
CA ALA A 63 0.96 -1.84 -1.73
C ALA A 63 2.23 -1.33 -1.02
N LYS A 64 2.64 -1.97 0.08
CA LYS A 64 3.90 -1.65 0.78
C LYS A 64 5.12 -1.86 -0.11
N GLN A 65 5.21 -2.99 -0.82
CA GLN A 65 6.30 -3.27 -1.76
C GLN A 65 6.33 -2.24 -2.90
N ALA A 66 5.17 -1.90 -3.46
CA ALA A 66 5.06 -0.90 -4.52
C ALA A 66 5.52 0.49 -4.06
N ILE A 67 5.19 0.90 -2.83
CA ILE A 67 5.67 2.15 -2.25
C ILE A 67 7.20 2.16 -2.21
N THR A 68 7.81 1.09 -1.67
CA THR A 68 9.27 0.99 -1.58
C THR A 68 9.93 1.08 -2.95
N LEU A 69 9.40 0.40 -3.97
CA LEU A 69 9.94 0.47 -5.34
C LEU A 69 9.86 1.88 -5.95
N VAL A 70 8.80 2.64 -5.65
CA VAL A 70 8.66 4.03 -6.13
C VAL A 70 9.63 4.94 -5.39
N GLU A 71 9.75 4.81 -4.08
CA GLU A 71 10.68 5.61 -3.25
C GLU A 71 12.14 5.35 -3.64
N GLU A 72 12.53 4.09 -3.89
CA GLU A 72 13.88 3.74 -4.35
C GLU A 72 14.23 4.37 -5.70
N LYS A 73 13.27 4.39 -6.64
CA LYS A 73 13.46 5.01 -7.95
C LYS A 73 13.63 6.52 -7.85
N GLU A 74 12.83 7.19 -7.03
CA GLU A 74 12.97 8.63 -6.81
C GLU A 74 14.33 9.00 -6.20
N VAL A 75 14.83 8.21 -5.25
CA VAL A 75 16.17 8.41 -4.66
C VAL A 75 17.27 8.24 -5.72
N GLN A 76 17.15 7.25 -6.60
CA GLN A 76 18.12 7.03 -7.68
C GLN A 76 18.12 8.15 -8.73
N GLU A 77 16.94 8.65 -9.12
CA GLU A 77 16.80 9.76 -10.06
C GLU A 77 17.36 11.08 -9.49
N GLN A 78 17.16 11.32 -8.19
CA GLN A 78 17.75 12.48 -7.48
C GLN A 78 19.28 12.36 -7.35
N ALA A 79 19.82 11.16 -7.15
CA ALA A 79 21.27 10.95 -7.07
C ALA A 79 21.98 11.20 -8.41
N GLN A 80 21.34 10.84 -9.54
CA GLN A 80 21.90 11.02 -10.88
C GLN A 80 21.89 12.48 -11.39
N SER A 81 21.13 13.37 -10.76
CA SER A 81 20.98 14.78 -11.17
C SER A 81 21.97 15.75 -10.49
N SER A 82 23.06 15.23 -9.92
CA SER A 82 24.14 16.04 -9.32
C SER A 82 24.79 16.99 -10.35
N PRO A 83 25.10 18.25 -9.98
CA PRO A 83 25.29 19.35 -10.93
C PRO A 83 26.61 19.27 -11.70
N THR A 84 26.52 19.44 -13.01
CA THR A 84 27.65 19.81 -13.87
C THR A 84 28.32 21.05 -13.30
N ILE A 85 29.55 20.89 -12.80
CA ILE A 85 30.39 22.00 -12.34
C ILE A 85 30.62 22.92 -13.55
N THR A 86 30.01 24.10 -13.53
CA THR A 86 30.30 25.13 -14.54
C THR A 86 31.59 25.80 -14.12
N VAL A 87 32.72 25.37 -14.68
CA VAL A 87 34.02 26.04 -14.50
C VAL A 87 34.00 27.29 -15.38
N PHE A 88 33.85 28.47 -14.78
CA PHE A 88 34.08 29.73 -15.47
C PHE A 88 35.59 30.00 -15.47
N SER A 89 36.19 29.96 -16.67
CA SER A 89 37.57 30.42 -16.96
C SER A 89 37.59 31.91 -17.24
#